data_AF-A0A7C1CMZ0-F1
#
_entry.id   AF-A0A7C1CMZ0-F1
#
_cell.length_a   1.000
_cell.length_b   1.000
_cell.length_c   1.000
_cell.angle_alpha   90.00
_cell.angle_beta   90.00
_cell.angle_gamma   90.00
#
_symmetry.space_group_name_H-M   'P 1'
#
loop_
_entity.id
_entity.type
_entity.pdbx_description
1 polymer ?
#
loop_
_entity_poly.entity_id
_entity_poly.type
_entity_poly.pdbx_seq_one_letter_code
_entity_poly.pdbx_strand_id
1 'polypeptide(L)'
;MGPEFLAGDENIIEMEMNVQYQIKEPERYLLRAVNADRLVVIAAETALIEEMTRSQVDDILTSGRQMMLAQVKEAAQQMLANIEAGVTIIAVSLSKVTPPAKVADAFKDVASALEDKDRLISEANGQYSQAIPEARGEAIRMTQEALTGKNAVIKRAQGETERFKKTLEKLQRSENPELSVLRLYLESMETIMPNVRKYIVDTTPSE
;
A
#
# COMPACT_ATOMS: atom_id res chain seq x y z
N MET A 1 -2.77 -39.17 17.38
CA MET A 1 -1.62 -39.60 16.57
C MET A 1 -2.10 -39.49 15.13
N GLY A 2 -1.63 -38.46 14.43
CA GLY A 2 -1.98 -38.28 13.02
C GLY A 2 -1.29 -39.37 12.18
N PRO A 3 -1.76 -39.65 10.96
CA PRO A 3 -1.03 -40.51 10.04
C PRO A 3 0.36 -39.94 9.74
N GLU A 4 1.39 -40.78 9.81
CA GLU A 4 2.76 -40.44 9.43
C GLU A 4 2.95 -40.68 7.94
N PHE A 5 3.43 -39.67 7.20
CA PHE A 5 3.61 -39.75 5.76
C PHE A 5 5.10 -39.74 5.40
N LEU A 6 5.47 -40.57 4.44
CA LEU A 6 6.82 -40.61 3.87
C LEU A 6 6.82 -39.79 2.58
N ALA A 7 7.68 -38.77 2.51
CA ALA A 7 7.90 -37.99 1.29
C ALA A 7 8.92 -38.68 0.38
N GLY A 8 8.92 -38.34 -0.92
CA GLY A 8 9.74 -38.97 -1.95
C GLY A 8 11.26 -38.90 -1.77
N ASP A 9 11.74 -38.13 -0.81
CA ASP A 9 13.16 -37.91 -0.48
C ASP A 9 13.61 -38.59 0.84
N GLU A 10 12.88 -39.63 1.27
CA GLU A 10 13.11 -40.38 2.52
C GLU A 10 12.88 -39.59 3.82
N ASN A 11 12.28 -38.40 3.75
CA ASN A 11 11.90 -37.64 4.94
C ASN A 11 10.53 -38.09 5.48
N ILE A 12 10.48 -38.39 6.79
CA ILE A 12 9.24 -38.67 7.52
C ILE A 12 8.66 -37.33 7.97
N ILE A 13 7.45 -37.02 7.51
CA ILE A 13 6.75 -35.78 7.83
C ILE A 13 5.41 -36.13 8.47
N GLU A 14 5.16 -35.59 9.66
CA GLU A 14 3.84 -35.69 10.28
C GLU A 14 2.96 -34.57 9.72
N MET A 15 1.84 -34.95 9.11
CA MET A 15 0.91 -34.01 8.50
C MET A 15 -0.52 -34.26 8.95
N GLU A 16 -1.24 -33.17 9.20
CA GLU A 16 -2.68 -33.20 9.44
C GLU A 16 -3.40 -32.60 8.23
N MET A 17 -4.24 -33.40 7.57
CA MET A 17 -5.05 -32.98 6.42
C MET A 17 -6.52 -32.88 6.81
N ASN A 18 -7.16 -31.77 6.42
CA ASN A 18 -8.60 -31.58 6.50
C ASN A 18 -9.21 -31.60 5.11
N VAL A 19 -10.23 -32.43 4.94
CA VAL A 19 -10.99 -32.57 3.70
C VAL A 19 -12.42 -32.15 3.96
N GLN A 20 -12.88 -31.14 3.22
CA GLN A 20 -14.27 -30.70 3.23
C GLN A 20 -14.96 -31.20 1.97
N TYR A 21 -16.07 -31.90 2.12
CA TYR A 21 -16.85 -32.44 1.02
C TYR A 21 -18.35 -32.17 1.18
N GLN A 22 -19.07 -32.25 0.08
CA GLN A 22 -20.52 -32.15 0.01
C GLN A 22 -21.09 -33.37 -0.69
N ILE A 23 -22.21 -33.88 -0.16
CA ILE A 23 -22.96 -34.97 -0.77
C ILE A 23 -23.76 -34.38 -1.94
N LYS A 24 -23.48 -34.85 -3.15
CA LYS A 24 -24.16 -34.45 -4.38
C LYS A 24 -25.30 -35.41 -4.72
N GLU A 25 -25.07 -36.71 -4.53
CA GLU A 25 -26.04 -37.77 -4.84
C GLU A 25 -26.24 -38.68 -3.62
N PRO A 26 -27.25 -38.41 -2.77
CA PRO A 26 -27.48 -39.14 -1.52
C PRO A 26 -27.73 -40.64 -1.71
N GLU A 27 -28.38 -41.03 -2.82
CA GLU A 27 -28.63 -42.44 -3.15
C GLU A 27 -27.32 -43.21 -3.38
N ARG A 28 -26.40 -42.63 -4.16
CA ARG A 28 -25.08 -43.22 -4.41
C ARG A 28 -24.24 -43.26 -3.14
N TYR A 29 -24.26 -42.19 -2.36
CA TYR A 29 -23.55 -42.09 -1.09
C TYR A 29 -23.98 -43.16 -0.08
N LEU A 30 -25.28 -43.44 0.03
CA LEU A 30 -25.83 -44.39 1.00
C LEU A 30 -25.75 -45.85 0.54
N LEU A 31 -25.82 -46.11 -0.77
CA LEU A 31 -25.98 -47.46 -1.32
C LEU A 31 -24.70 -48.06 -1.90
N ARG A 32 -23.74 -47.24 -2.34
CA ARG A 32 -22.49 -47.72 -2.98
C ARG A 32 -21.37 -48.00 -1.99
N ALA A 33 -21.46 -47.47 -0.78
CA ALA A 33 -20.38 -47.53 0.20
C ALA A 33 -20.90 -47.89 1.60
N VAL A 34 -20.29 -48.90 2.22
CA VAL A 34 -20.57 -49.27 3.63
C VAL A 34 -20.19 -48.13 4.59
N ASN A 35 -19.22 -47.30 4.21
CA ASN A 35 -18.84 -46.10 4.94
C ASN A 35 -18.23 -45.07 3.96
N ALA A 36 -19.09 -44.21 3.41
CA ALA A 36 -18.67 -43.21 2.42
C ALA A 36 -17.68 -42.19 3.00
N ASP A 37 -17.80 -41.85 4.28
CA ASP A 37 -16.87 -40.94 4.96
C ASP A 37 -15.46 -41.52 4.98
N ARG A 38 -15.35 -42.81 5.32
CA ARG A 38 -14.07 -43.51 5.31
C ARG A 38 -13.47 -43.59 3.91
N LEU A 39 -14.29 -43.74 2.86
CA LEU A 39 -13.80 -43.73 1.48
C LEU A 39 -13.25 -42.37 1.06
N VAL A 40 -13.89 -41.27 1.48
CA VAL A 40 -13.38 -39.92 1.23
C VAL A 40 -12.01 -39.74 1.89
N VAL A 41 -11.86 -40.20 3.14
CA VAL A 41 -10.57 -40.16 3.86
C VAL A 41 -9.51 -40.96 3.10
N ILE A 42 -9.80 -42.21 2.74
CA ILE A 42 -8.84 -43.08 2.04
C ILE A 42 -8.45 -42.51 0.67
N ALA A 43 -9.42 -41.99 -0.10
CA ALA A 43 -9.14 -41.41 -1.41
C ALA A 43 -8.24 -40.16 -1.30
N ALA A 44 -8.53 -39.28 -0.33
CA ALA A 44 -7.70 -38.12 -0.09
C ALA A 44 -6.30 -38.48 0.42
N GLU A 45 -6.20 -39.47 1.31
CA GLU A 45 -4.93 -39.97 1.84
C GLU A 45 -4.06 -40.60 0.74
N THR A 46 -4.67 -41.40 -0.14
CA THR A 46 -3.98 -42.04 -1.26
C THR A 46 -3.49 -40.99 -2.26
N ALA A 47 -4.33 -40.02 -2.62
CA ALA A 47 -3.97 -38.92 -3.51
C ALA A 47 -2.83 -38.07 -2.94
N LEU A 48 -2.86 -37.81 -1.63
CA LEU A 48 -1.79 -37.10 -0.92
C LEU A 48 -0.47 -37.87 -0.97
N ILE A 49 -0.48 -39.17 -0.66
CA ILE A 49 0.73 -40.01 -0.69
C ILE A 49 1.33 -40.04 -2.10
N GLU A 50 0.51 -40.19 -3.14
CA GLU A 50 0.98 -40.23 -4.52
C GLU A 50 1.68 -38.92 -4.92
N GLU A 51 1.08 -37.77 -4.61
CA GLU A 51 1.66 -36.47 -4.94
C GLU A 51 2.91 -36.16 -4.10
N MET A 52 2.92 -36.56 -2.83
CA MET A 52 4.08 -36.44 -1.94
C MET A 52 5.25 -37.32 -2.35
N THR A 53 4.98 -38.49 -2.96
CA THR A 53 6.02 -39.37 -3.49
C THR A 53 6.67 -38.79 -4.75
N ARG A 54 5.92 -37.97 -5.50
CA ARG A 54 6.38 -37.33 -6.73
C ARG A 54 7.11 -36.00 -6.50
N SER A 55 6.80 -35.32 -5.40
CA SER A 55 7.29 -33.98 -5.08
C SER A 55 8.44 -33.99 -4.07
N GLN A 56 9.33 -32.99 -4.13
CA GLN A 56 10.37 -32.78 -3.11
C GLN A 56 9.77 -32.08 -1.88
N VAL A 57 10.32 -32.35 -0.68
CA VAL A 57 9.83 -31.78 0.59
C VAL A 57 9.88 -30.26 0.62
N ASP A 58 10.90 -29.68 0.00
CA ASP A 58 11.08 -28.22 -0.10
C ASP A 58 9.89 -27.56 -0.83
N ASP A 59 9.37 -28.19 -1.87
CA ASP A 59 8.24 -27.68 -2.66
C ASP A 59 6.92 -27.76 -1.86
N ILE A 60 6.78 -28.78 -1.02
CA ILE A 60 5.61 -28.99 -0.14
C ILE A 60 5.57 -27.94 0.98
N LEU A 61 6.73 -27.49 1.45
CA LEU A 61 6.87 -26.55 2.58
C LEU A 61 6.90 -25.08 2.16
N THR A 62 7.19 -24.76 0.90
CA THR A 62 7.36 -23.38 0.40
C THR A 62 6.21 -22.93 -0.51
N SER A 63 6.45 -22.77 -1.81
CA SER A 63 5.53 -22.19 -2.80
C SER A 63 4.71 -23.23 -3.57
N GLY A 64 5.16 -24.48 -3.63
CA GLY A 64 4.47 -25.58 -4.32
C GLY A 64 3.24 -26.11 -3.59
N ARG A 65 3.08 -25.80 -2.31
CA ARG A 65 1.99 -26.29 -1.44
C ARG A 65 0.58 -26.08 -2.02
N GLN A 66 0.29 -24.90 -2.56
CA GLN A 66 -1.05 -24.61 -3.10
C GLN A 66 -1.33 -25.42 -4.37
N MET A 67 -0.31 -25.59 -5.23
CA MET A 67 -0.42 -26.37 -6.45
C MET A 67 -0.61 -27.86 -6.14
N MET A 68 0.18 -28.38 -5.19
CA MET A 68 0.07 -29.74 -4.69
C MET A 68 -1.34 -30.02 -4.13
N LEU A 69 -1.88 -29.13 -3.29
CA LEU A 69 -3.22 -29.31 -2.73
C LEU A 69 -4.33 -29.29 -3.80
N ALA A 70 -4.15 -28.51 -4.87
CA ALA A 70 -5.06 -28.52 -6.00
C ALA A 70 -5.03 -29.86 -6.75
N GLN A 71 -3.82 -30.42 -6.97
CA GLN A 71 -3.64 -31.73 -7.60
C GLN A 71 -4.20 -32.86 -6.73
N VAL A 72 -3.93 -32.84 -5.42
CA VAL A 72 -4.50 -33.81 -4.46
C VAL A 72 -6.02 -33.76 -4.47
N LYS A 73 -6.63 -32.56 -4.48
CA LYS A 73 -8.08 -32.41 -4.61
C LYS A 73 -8.61 -33.03 -5.90
N GLU A 74 -7.94 -32.80 -7.03
CA GLU A 74 -8.36 -33.33 -8.32
C GLU A 74 -8.24 -34.86 -8.37
N ALA A 75 -7.10 -35.41 -7.94
CA ALA A 75 -6.87 -36.86 -7.90
C ALA A 75 -7.86 -37.56 -6.95
N ALA A 76 -8.09 -37.02 -5.75
CA ALA A 76 -9.07 -37.56 -4.81
C ALA A 76 -10.50 -37.48 -5.38
N GLN A 77 -10.85 -36.39 -6.09
CA GLN A 77 -12.15 -36.27 -6.75
C GLN A 77 -12.32 -37.30 -7.88
N GLN A 78 -11.28 -37.57 -8.66
CA GLN A 78 -11.30 -38.58 -9.72
C GLN A 78 -11.47 -39.99 -9.13
N MET A 79 -10.76 -40.31 -8.05
CA MET A 79 -10.92 -41.59 -7.34
C MET A 79 -12.35 -41.80 -6.84
N LEU A 80 -12.94 -40.78 -6.21
CA LEU A 80 -14.33 -40.83 -5.72
C LEU A 80 -15.36 -40.88 -6.85
N ALA A 81 -15.06 -40.29 -8.00
CA ALA A 81 -15.91 -40.37 -9.19
C ALA A 81 -15.90 -41.79 -9.79
N ASN A 82 -14.74 -42.46 -9.83
CA ASN A 82 -14.60 -43.81 -10.38
C ASN A 82 -15.41 -44.88 -9.62
N ILE A 83 -15.53 -44.71 -8.30
CA ILE A 83 -16.36 -45.59 -7.44
C ILE A 83 -17.82 -45.09 -7.32
N GLU A 84 -18.17 -44.03 -8.05
CA GLU A 84 -19.48 -43.38 -8.02
C GLU A 84 -19.95 -43.06 -6.59
N ALA A 85 -19.06 -42.51 -5.74
CA ALA A 85 -19.37 -42.26 -4.33
C ALA A 85 -20.46 -41.18 -4.10
N GLY A 86 -20.82 -40.40 -5.12
CA GLY A 86 -21.84 -39.34 -5.01
C GLY A 86 -21.39 -38.12 -4.20
N VAL A 87 -20.07 -37.95 -4.01
CA VAL A 87 -19.46 -36.88 -3.22
C VAL A 87 -18.67 -35.91 -4.09
N THR A 88 -18.67 -34.63 -3.72
CA THR A 88 -17.81 -33.59 -4.31
C THR A 88 -16.92 -32.97 -3.24
N ILE A 89 -15.60 -32.95 -3.47
CA ILE A 89 -14.62 -32.31 -2.58
C ILE A 89 -14.67 -30.80 -2.83
N ILE A 90 -14.94 -30.03 -1.77
CA ILE A 90 -14.96 -28.57 -1.81
C ILE A 90 -13.54 -28.04 -1.64
N ALA A 91 -12.86 -28.48 -0.58
CA ALA A 91 -11.54 -27.98 -0.21
C ALA A 91 -10.71 -29.07 0.47
N VAL A 92 -9.41 -29.06 0.18
CA VAL A 92 -8.39 -29.85 0.87
C VAL A 92 -7.38 -28.86 1.45
N SER A 93 -7.06 -29.02 2.72
CA SER A 93 -6.11 -28.14 3.42
C SER A 93 -5.23 -28.95 4.35
N LEU A 94 -3.99 -28.50 4.55
CA LEU A 94 -3.07 -29.05 5.54
C LEU A 94 -3.09 -28.15 6.78
N SER A 95 -3.47 -28.69 7.94
CA SER A 95 -3.51 -27.97 9.21
C SER A 95 -2.15 -27.83 9.85
N LYS A 96 -1.34 -28.89 9.79
CA LYS A 96 -0.02 -28.91 10.39
C LYS A 96 0.91 -29.76 9.53
N VAL A 97 2.12 -29.28 9.30
CA VAL A 97 3.20 -30.01 8.63
C VAL A 97 4.41 -29.85 9.52
N THR A 98 4.86 -30.93 10.15
CA THR A 98 6.00 -30.90 11.07
C THR A 98 7.20 -31.55 10.39
N PRO A 99 8.26 -30.80 10.04
CA PRO A 99 9.46 -31.39 9.45
C PRO A 99 10.22 -32.25 10.47
N PRO A 100 10.98 -33.26 10.02
CA PRO A 100 11.73 -34.13 10.92
C PRO A 100 12.80 -33.34 11.70
N ALA A 101 13.00 -33.72 12.96
CA ALA A 101 13.87 -33.00 13.90
C ALA A 101 15.32 -32.82 13.43
N LYS A 102 15.80 -33.65 12.50
CA LYS A 102 17.18 -33.59 11.97
C LYS A 102 17.42 -32.44 10.98
N VAL A 103 16.38 -31.91 10.34
CA VAL A 103 16.47 -30.89 9.27
C VAL A 103 15.73 -29.60 9.61
N ALA A 104 14.98 -29.57 10.70
CA ALA A 104 14.16 -28.43 11.11
C ALA A 104 14.93 -27.10 11.16
N ASP A 105 16.18 -27.09 11.61
CA ASP A 105 17.01 -25.88 11.68
C ASP A 105 17.38 -25.34 10.29
N ALA A 106 17.79 -26.21 9.36
CA ALA A 106 18.12 -25.81 7.99
C ALA A 106 16.90 -25.26 7.23
N PHE A 107 15.72 -25.83 7.46
CA PHE A 107 14.46 -25.33 6.89
C PHE A 107 14.04 -23.99 7.50
N LYS A 108 14.25 -23.82 8.80
CA LYS A 108 14.01 -22.53 9.47
C LYS A 108 14.89 -21.43 8.87
N ASP A 109 16.15 -21.73 8.57
CA ASP A 109 17.06 -20.78 7.94
C ASP A 109 16.60 -20.39 6.53
N VAL A 110 16.13 -21.34 5.72
CA VAL A 110 15.58 -21.06 4.37
C VAL A 110 14.30 -20.22 4.46
N ALA A 111 13.39 -20.55 5.39
CA ALA A 111 12.17 -19.79 5.59
C ALA A 111 12.47 -18.36 6.04
N SER A 112 13.40 -18.17 6.99
CA SER A 112 13.85 -16.85 7.42
C SER A 112 14.51 -16.07 6.29
N ALA A 113 15.33 -16.72 5.44
CA ALA A 113 15.95 -16.07 4.29
C ALA A 113 14.93 -15.61 3.23
N LEU A 114 13.87 -16.40 3.00
CA LEU A 114 12.76 -16.02 2.11
C LEU A 114 11.98 -14.83 2.68
N GLU A 115 11.67 -14.85 3.98
CA GLU A 115 10.98 -13.75 4.65
C GLU A 115 11.81 -12.46 4.61
N ASP A 116 13.12 -12.54 4.85
CA ASP A 116 14.03 -11.41 4.74
C ASP A 116 14.11 -10.85 3.31
N LYS A 117 14.14 -11.73 2.29
CA LYS A 117 14.10 -11.31 0.90
C LYS A 117 12.82 -10.53 0.60
N ASP A 118 11.67 -11.06 0.99
CA ASP A 118 10.37 -10.44 0.73
C ASP A 118 10.22 -9.11 1.48
N ARG A 119 10.75 -9.04 2.72
CA ARG A 119 10.86 -7.80 3.48
C ARG A 119 11.70 -6.75 2.76
N LEU A 120 12.90 -7.12 2.28
CA LEU A 120 13.80 -6.21 1.56
C LEU A 120 13.17 -5.70 0.25
N ILE A 121 12.47 -6.57 -0.49
CA ILE A 121 11.74 -6.17 -1.70
C ILE A 121 10.62 -5.19 -1.35
N SER A 122 9.86 -5.45 -0.29
CA SER A 122 8.78 -4.58 0.17
C SER A 122 9.30 -3.20 0.61
N GLU A 123 10.40 -3.18 1.38
CA GLU A 123 11.07 -1.94 1.80
C GLU A 123 11.57 -1.13 0.59
N ALA A 124 12.22 -1.79 -0.39
CA ALA A 124 12.70 -1.14 -1.60
C ALA A 124 11.55 -0.56 -2.45
N ASN A 125 10.45 -1.31 -2.60
CA ASN A 125 9.26 -0.83 -3.27
C ASN A 125 8.63 0.36 -2.54
N GLY A 126 8.62 0.34 -1.20
CA GLY A 126 8.17 1.45 -0.37
C GLY A 126 9.00 2.71 -0.61
N GLN A 127 10.32 2.60 -0.57
CA GLN A 127 11.24 3.71 -0.84
C GLN A 127 11.05 4.28 -2.26
N TYR A 128 10.96 3.42 -3.27
CA TYR A 128 10.70 3.83 -4.66
C TYR A 128 9.35 4.55 -4.81
N SER A 129 8.31 4.01 -4.16
CA SER A 129 6.96 4.58 -4.19
C SER A 129 6.86 5.91 -3.45
N GLN A 130 7.77 6.21 -2.52
CA GLN A 130 7.83 7.48 -1.81
C GLN A 130 8.67 8.53 -2.55
N ALA A 131 9.86 8.15 -3.03
CA ALA A 131 10.82 9.11 -3.58
C ALA A 131 10.31 9.83 -4.85
N ILE A 132 9.62 9.12 -5.76
CA ILE A 132 9.14 9.71 -7.01
C ILE A 132 8.01 10.73 -6.78
N PRO A 133 6.94 10.41 -6.04
CA PRO A 133 5.89 11.38 -5.73
C PRO A 133 6.40 12.57 -4.93
N GLU A 134 7.32 12.38 -3.99
CA GLU A 134 7.91 13.45 -3.19
C GLU A 134 8.69 14.43 -4.07
N ALA A 135 9.59 13.92 -4.93
CA ALA A 135 10.32 14.75 -5.88
C ALA A 135 9.41 15.49 -6.87
N ARG A 136 8.34 14.84 -7.33
CA ARG A 136 7.32 15.50 -8.20
C ARG A 136 6.55 16.58 -7.45
N GLY A 137 6.13 16.31 -6.22
CA GLY A 137 5.45 17.27 -5.36
C GLY A 137 6.31 18.50 -5.13
N GLU A 138 7.60 18.30 -4.88
CA GLU A 138 8.57 19.37 -4.69
C GLU A 138 8.75 20.23 -5.94
N ALA A 139 8.89 19.60 -7.11
CA ALA A 139 8.99 20.31 -8.38
C ALA A 139 7.74 21.14 -8.70
N ILE A 140 6.55 20.59 -8.43
CA ILE A 140 5.27 21.29 -8.60
C ILE A 140 5.19 22.48 -7.63
N ARG A 141 5.54 22.27 -6.36
CA ARG A 141 5.56 23.32 -5.34
C ARG A 141 6.45 24.49 -5.76
N MET A 142 7.69 24.19 -6.14
CA MET A 142 8.66 25.21 -6.58
C MET A 142 8.15 26.01 -7.79
N THR A 143 7.56 25.33 -8.78
CA THR A 143 6.99 25.99 -9.96
C THR A 143 5.80 26.88 -9.58
N GLN A 144 4.93 26.38 -8.69
CA GLN A 144 3.75 27.11 -8.25
C GLN A 144 4.11 28.34 -7.41
N GLU A 145 5.12 28.24 -6.55
CA GLU A 145 5.66 29.37 -5.78
C GLU A 145 6.24 30.44 -6.71
N ALA A 146 7.01 30.04 -7.73
CA ALA A 146 7.55 30.97 -8.73
C ALA A 146 6.43 31.68 -9.52
N LEU A 147 5.41 30.94 -9.97
CA LEU A 147 4.25 31.51 -10.66
C LEU A 147 3.45 32.45 -9.76
N THR A 148 3.26 32.06 -8.49
CA THR A 148 2.56 32.89 -7.50
C THR A 148 3.33 34.18 -7.22
N GLY A 149 4.64 34.10 -7.03
CA GLY A 149 5.52 35.26 -6.84
C GLY A 149 5.45 36.22 -8.04
N LYS A 150 5.59 35.70 -9.26
CA LYS A 150 5.42 36.48 -10.51
C LYS A 150 4.07 37.18 -10.56
N ASN A 151 2.99 36.43 -10.33
CA ASN A 151 1.64 36.98 -10.37
C ASN A 151 1.38 38.01 -9.28
N ALA A 152 1.95 37.83 -8.08
CA ALA A 152 1.85 38.79 -7.00
C ALA A 152 2.52 40.13 -7.36
N VAL A 153 3.70 40.10 -7.99
CA VAL A 153 4.38 41.31 -8.46
C VAL A 153 3.55 42.03 -9.53
N ILE A 154 3.06 41.28 -10.54
CA ILE A 154 2.24 41.87 -11.62
C ILE A 154 0.95 42.49 -11.06
N LYS A 155 0.22 41.75 -10.21
CA LYS A 155 -1.03 42.25 -9.62
C LYS A 155 -0.80 43.46 -8.72
N ARG A 156 0.31 43.49 -7.97
CA ARG A 156 0.67 44.66 -7.15
C ARG A 156 0.92 45.88 -8.03
N ALA A 157 1.73 45.75 -9.08
CA ALA A 157 2.01 46.84 -10.02
C ALA A 157 0.75 47.34 -10.74
N GLN A 158 -0.14 46.43 -11.14
CA GLN A 158 -1.45 46.77 -11.72
C GLN A 158 -2.33 47.53 -10.73
N GLY A 159 -2.42 47.05 -9.48
CA GLY A 159 -3.20 47.70 -8.42
C GLY A 159 -2.68 49.10 -8.08
N GLU A 160 -1.36 49.28 -8.01
CA GLU A 160 -0.72 50.59 -7.83
C GLU A 160 -1.00 51.53 -9.01
N THR A 161 -0.88 51.02 -10.24
CA THR A 161 -1.19 51.79 -11.46
C THR A 161 -2.66 52.22 -11.49
N GLU A 162 -3.59 51.33 -11.15
CA GLU A 162 -5.00 51.68 -11.07
C GLU A 162 -5.30 52.71 -9.99
N ARG A 163 -4.69 52.57 -8.81
CA ARG A 163 -4.80 53.58 -7.74
C ARG A 163 -4.30 54.93 -8.23
N PHE A 164 -3.13 54.96 -8.87
CA PHE A 164 -2.57 56.18 -9.42
C PHE A 164 -3.48 56.83 -10.46
N LYS A 165 -3.98 56.06 -11.43
CA LYS A 165 -4.92 56.56 -12.46
C LYS A 165 -6.19 57.14 -11.84
N LYS A 166 -6.79 56.45 -10.86
CA LYS A 166 -7.99 56.95 -10.15
C LYS A 166 -7.70 58.27 -9.41
N THR A 167 -6.53 58.40 -8.79
CA THR A 167 -6.12 59.65 -8.15
C THR A 167 -5.91 60.77 -9.18
N LEU A 168 -5.26 60.47 -10.30
CA LEU A 168 -5.03 61.42 -11.39
C LEU A 168 -6.36 61.91 -11.98
N GLU A 169 -7.31 61.02 -12.25
CA GLU A 169 -8.64 61.38 -12.75
C GLU A 169 -9.39 62.30 -11.78
N LYS A 170 -9.30 62.03 -10.47
CA LYS A 170 -9.88 62.92 -9.44
C LYS A 170 -9.25 64.30 -9.43
N LEU A 171 -7.92 64.38 -9.59
CA LEU A 171 -7.20 65.65 -9.66
C LEU A 171 -7.59 66.45 -10.92
N GLN A 172 -7.68 65.80 -12.08
CA GLN A 172 -8.06 66.43 -13.35
C GLN A 172 -9.49 66.97 -13.35
N ARG A 173 -10.40 66.35 -12.59
CA ARG A 173 -11.80 66.78 -12.45
C ARG A 173 -12.04 67.77 -11.31
N SER A 174 -11.03 68.04 -10.49
CA SER A 174 -11.16 68.96 -9.36
C SER A 174 -11.21 70.42 -9.85
N GLU A 175 -12.13 71.21 -9.29
CA GLU A 175 -12.23 72.65 -9.59
C GLU A 175 -10.98 73.42 -9.13
N ASN A 176 -10.27 72.93 -8.10
CA ASN A 176 -9.04 73.52 -7.57
C ASN A 176 -7.94 72.45 -7.39
N PRO A 177 -7.14 72.17 -8.43
CA PRO A 177 -6.11 71.13 -8.41
C PRO A 177 -5.01 71.37 -7.38
N GLU A 178 -4.60 72.62 -7.17
CA GLU A 178 -3.49 72.98 -6.26
C GLU A 178 -3.80 72.63 -4.80
N LEU A 179 -5.02 72.92 -4.33
CA LEU A 179 -5.47 72.56 -2.98
C LEU A 179 -5.56 71.05 -2.78
N SER A 180 -5.91 70.31 -3.85
CA SER A 180 -6.00 68.85 -3.82
C SER A 180 -4.61 68.21 -3.67
N VAL A 181 -3.60 68.77 -4.34
CA VAL A 181 -2.19 68.33 -4.21
C VAL A 181 -1.62 68.68 -2.83
N LEU A 182 -1.87 69.89 -2.34
CA LEU A 182 -1.43 70.31 -1.00
C LEU A 182 -2.00 69.39 0.10
N ARG A 183 -3.29 69.04 0.01
CA ARG A 183 -3.91 68.09 0.92
C ARG A 183 -3.23 66.73 0.90
N LEU A 184 -2.98 66.17 -0.29
CA LEU A 184 -2.33 64.86 -0.43
C LEU A 184 -0.91 64.86 0.17
N TYR A 185 -0.19 65.96 0.01
CA TYR A 185 1.13 66.17 0.62
C TYR A 185 1.05 66.19 2.16
N LEU A 186 0.09 66.93 2.72
CA LEU A 186 -0.12 66.99 4.17
C LEU A 186 -0.53 65.63 4.75
N GLU A 187 -1.44 64.89 4.11
CA GLU A 187 -1.83 63.53 4.53
C GLU A 187 -0.64 62.55 4.46
N SER A 188 0.20 62.67 3.42
CA SER A 188 1.42 61.86 3.29
C SER A 188 2.43 62.19 4.39
N MET A 189 2.63 63.48 4.67
CA MET A 189 3.52 63.95 5.75
C MET A 189 3.00 63.54 7.12
N GLU A 190 1.69 63.59 7.38
CA GLU A 190 1.07 63.11 8.61
C GLU A 190 1.34 61.61 8.82
N THR A 191 1.31 60.81 7.75
CA THR A 191 1.57 59.37 7.82
C THR A 191 3.05 59.04 8.07
N ILE A 192 3.97 59.81 7.46
CA ILE A 192 5.41 59.52 7.52
C ILE A 192 6.07 60.15 8.75
N MET A 193 5.67 61.37 9.15
CA MET A 193 6.30 62.13 10.24
C MET A 193 6.41 61.42 11.60
N PRO A 194 5.48 60.54 12.03
CA PRO A 194 5.60 59.82 13.31
C PRO A 194 6.83 58.92 13.39
N ASN A 195 7.32 58.40 12.26
CA ASN A 195 8.45 57.47 12.20
C ASN A 195 9.79 58.16 11.90
N VAL A 196 9.82 59.48 11.81
CA VAL A 196 11.05 60.24 11.50
C VAL A 196 11.57 60.92 12.76
N ARG A 197 12.87 60.75 13.05
CA ARG A 197 13.55 61.49 14.13
C ARG A 197 13.63 62.97 13.77
N LYS A 198 12.98 63.81 14.57
CA LYS A 198 12.95 65.27 14.39
C LYS A 198 14.03 65.90 15.27
N TYR A 199 14.87 66.75 14.65
CA TYR A 199 15.79 67.64 15.37
C TYR A 199 15.21 69.04 15.28
N ILE A 200 14.84 69.62 16.41
CA ILE A 200 14.34 70.99 16.51
C ILE A 200 15.48 71.81 17.09
N VAL A 201 16.03 72.71 16.30
CA VAL A 201 17.09 73.64 16.73
C VAL A 201 16.41 74.95 17.08
N ASP A 202 16.49 75.34 18.34
CA ASP A 202 16.04 76.66 18.79
C ASP A 202 17.05 77.71 18.32
N THR A 203 16.57 78.76 17.66
CA THR A 203 17.42 79.84 17.14
C THR A 203 17.37 81.08 18.02
N THR A 204 16.75 81.02 19.20
CA THR A 204 16.83 82.12 20.15
C THR A 204 18.21 82.13 20.82
N PRO A 205 18.97 83.25 20.74
CA PRO A 205 20.22 83.36 21.45
C PRO A 205 19.91 83.40 22.95
N SER A 206 20.37 82.41 23.71
CA SER A 206 20.34 82.47 25.17
C SER A 206 21.39 83.46 25.65
N GLU A 207 20.95 84.58 26.26
CA GLU A 207 21.77 85.48 27.07
C GLU A 207 22.31 84.79 28.34
#